data_AF-A0A972SP28-F1
#
_entry.id   AF-A0A972SP28-F1
#
_cell.length_a   1.000
_cell.length_b   1.000
_cell.length_c   1.000
_cell.angle_alpha   90.00
_cell.angle_beta   90.00
_cell.angle_gamma   90.00
#
_symmetry.space_group_name_H-M   'P 1'
#
loop_
_entity.id
_entity.type
_entity.pdbx_description
1 polymer ?
#
loop_
_entity_poly.entity_id
_entity_poly.type
_entity_poly.pdbx_seq_one_letter_code
_entity_poly.pdbx_strand_id
1 'polypeptide(L)'
;MNRRLNLDAQLESTLENNSSRRAFAARLDMTIKRAKVTSSRVARSLGVPERDVTLWRAGVTVPKSTDCERLSALLDVDVAWLCAGQA
;
A
#
# COMPACT_ATOMS: atom_id res chain seq x y z
N MET A 1 -16.54 -8.27 -12.95
CA MET A 1 -15.20 -7.99 -13.51
C MET A 1 -14.83 -6.50 -13.43
N ASN A 2 -15.15 -5.79 -12.33
CA ASN A 2 -15.04 -4.31 -12.26
C ASN A 2 -14.15 -3.76 -11.13
N ARG A 3 -13.60 -4.62 -10.25
CA ARG A 3 -12.81 -4.16 -9.09
C ARG A 3 -11.42 -3.64 -9.47
N ARG A 4 -10.79 -4.28 -10.46
CA ARG A 4 -9.40 -3.99 -10.86
C ARG A 4 -9.25 -2.60 -11.49
N LEU A 5 -10.15 -2.25 -12.41
CA LEU A 5 -10.20 -0.95 -13.08
C LEU A 5 -10.47 0.22 -12.12
N ASN A 6 -11.26 -0.03 -11.06
CA ASN A 6 -11.53 0.99 -10.04
C ASN A 6 -10.29 1.22 -9.15
N LEU A 7 -9.54 0.16 -8.84
CA LEU A 7 -8.30 0.27 -8.08
C LEU A 7 -7.24 1.08 -8.83
N ASP A 8 -7.05 0.82 -10.14
CA ASP A 8 -6.07 1.55 -10.95
C ASP A 8 -6.44 3.05 -11.06
N ALA A 9 -7.72 3.38 -11.25
CA ALA A 9 -8.19 4.77 -11.28
C ALA A 9 -8.07 5.48 -9.92
N GLN A 10 -8.33 4.77 -8.81
CA GLN A 10 -8.09 5.30 -7.47
C GLN A 10 -6.60 5.49 -7.18
N LEU A 11 -5.75 4.59 -7.69
CA LEU A 11 -4.30 4.67 -7.53
C LEU A 11 -3.73 5.88 -8.28
N GLU A 12 -4.21 6.12 -9.51
CA GLU A 12 -3.84 7.28 -10.31
C GLU A 12 -4.32 8.58 -9.65
N SER A 13 -5.56 8.63 -9.16
CA SER A 13 -6.09 9.79 -8.40
C SER A 13 -5.35 10.01 -7.06
N THR A 14 -4.87 8.95 -6.41
CA THR A 14 -4.08 9.02 -5.17
C THR A 14 -2.65 9.49 -5.45
N LEU A 15 -2.09 9.17 -6.61
CA LEU A 15 -0.79 9.65 -7.07
C LEU A 15 -0.81 11.15 -7.38
N GLU A 16 -1.92 11.65 -7.94
CA GLU A 16 -2.14 13.09 -8.21
C GLU A 16 -2.24 13.91 -6.91
N ASN A 17 -2.67 13.31 -5.80
CA ASN A 17 -2.92 14.01 -4.54
C ASN A 17 -1.90 13.65 -3.44
N ASN A 18 -0.93 14.53 -3.22
CA ASN A 18 0.12 14.39 -2.19
C ASN A 18 -0.41 14.03 -0.79
N SER A 19 -1.60 14.51 -0.44
CA SER A 19 -2.25 14.20 0.84
C SER A 19 -2.68 12.73 0.95
N SER A 20 -3.20 12.16 -0.14
CA SER A 20 -3.66 10.78 -0.21
C SER A 20 -2.49 9.80 -0.20
N ARG A 21 -1.41 10.13 -0.93
CA ARG A 21 -0.14 9.37 -0.87
C ARG A 21 0.46 9.33 0.54
N ARG A 22 0.47 10.45 1.25
CA ARG A 22 0.95 10.51 2.65
C ARG A 22 0.05 9.71 3.60
N ALA A 23 -1.27 9.78 3.43
CA ALA A 23 -2.20 9.01 4.23
C ALA A 23 -2.04 7.49 4.02
N PHE A 24 -1.86 7.06 2.76
CA PHE A 24 -1.51 5.67 2.42
C PHE A 24 -0.23 5.23 3.14
N ALA A 25 0.84 6.02 3.01
CA ALA A 25 2.13 5.71 3.61
C ALA A 25 2.06 5.58 5.14
N ALA A 26 1.34 6.50 5.80
CA ALA A 26 1.12 6.47 7.24
C ALA A 26 0.35 5.21 7.68
N ARG A 27 -0.69 4.81 6.94
CA ARG A 27 -1.43 3.57 7.23
C ARG A 27 -0.54 2.36 7.04
N LEU A 28 0.14 2.25 5.91
CA LEU A 28 1.05 1.13 5.64
C LEU A 28 2.12 0.99 6.74
N ASP A 29 2.75 2.10 7.12
CA ASP A 29 3.75 2.13 8.19
C ASP A 29 3.17 1.69 9.54
N MET A 30 1.99 2.21 9.90
CA MET A 30 1.27 1.81 11.11
C MET A 30 0.94 0.32 11.13
N THR A 31 0.42 -0.23 10.03
CA THR A 31 0.02 -1.63 9.96
C THR A 31 1.22 -2.57 9.99
N ILE A 32 2.31 -2.23 9.31
CA ILE A 32 3.58 -2.99 9.37
C ILE A 32 4.12 -3.01 10.80
N LYS A 33 4.13 -1.86 11.48
CA LYS A 33 4.54 -1.76 12.90
C LYS A 33 3.62 -2.58 13.81
N ARG A 34 2.31 -2.52 13.61
CA ARG A 34 1.32 -3.29 14.39
C ARG A 34 1.47 -4.80 14.19
N ALA A 35 1.73 -5.24 12.96
CA ALA A 35 2.00 -6.63 12.62
C ALA A 35 3.38 -7.11 13.12
N LYS A 36 4.22 -6.22 13.64
CA LYS A 36 5.59 -6.51 14.11
C LYS A 36 6.45 -7.20 13.05
N VAL A 37 6.25 -6.85 11.77
CA VAL A 37 7.04 -7.38 10.64
C VAL A 37 8.02 -6.32 10.12
N THR A 38 9.15 -6.76 9.59
CA THR A 38 10.16 -5.88 8.99
C THR A 38 9.82 -5.56 7.54
N SER A 39 10.33 -4.43 7.03
CA SER A 39 10.25 -4.10 5.59
C SER A 39 10.80 -5.22 4.72
N SER A 40 11.93 -5.81 5.12
CA SER A 40 12.55 -6.95 4.43
C SER A 40 11.64 -8.18 4.34
N ARG A 41 10.86 -8.48 5.39
CA ARG A 41 9.91 -9.61 5.39
C ARG A 41 8.72 -9.33 4.49
N VAL A 42 8.19 -8.10 4.53
CA VAL A 42 7.13 -7.65 3.62
C VAL A 42 7.61 -7.74 2.17
N ALA A 43 8.78 -7.18 1.87
CA ALA A 43 9.37 -7.17 0.53
C ALA A 43 9.57 -8.60 -0.01
N ARG A 44 10.11 -9.50 0.81
CA ARG A 44 10.26 -10.92 0.46
C ARG A 44 8.92 -11.59 0.17
N SER A 45 7.90 -11.33 0.98
CA SER A 45 6.57 -11.89 0.78
C SER A 45 5.90 -11.39 -0.49
N LEU A 46 6.19 -10.14 -0.89
CA LEU A 46 5.67 -9.53 -2.10
C LEU A 46 6.50 -9.84 -3.35
N GLY A 47 7.73 -10.34 -3.19
CA GLY A 47 8.67 -10.52 -4.29
C GLY A 47 9.19 -9.20 -4.85
N VAL A 48 9.22 -8.15 -4.04
CA VAL A 48 9.65 -6.80 -4.44
C VAL A 48 10.93 -6.40 -3.70
N PRO A 49 11.70 -5.44 -4.22
CA PRO A 49 12.83 -4.86 -3.52
C PRO A 49 12.43 -4.20 -2.19
N GLU A 50 13.22 -4.39 -1.13
CA GLU A 50 12.97 -3.75 0.18
C GLU A 50 12.99 -2.22 0.11
N ARG A 51 13.81 -1.66 -0.79
CA ARG A 51 13.84 -0.22 -1.06
C ARG A 51 12.46 0.28 -1.48
N ASP A 52 11.70 -0.50 -2.26
CA ASP A 52 10.40 -0.07 -2.79
C ASP A 52 9.40 0.00 -1.63
N VAL A 53 9.40 -1.00 -0.74
CA VAL A 53 8.60 -0.99 0.50
C VAL A 53 8.97 0.21 1.39
N THR A 54 10.25 0.55 1.47
CA THR A 54 10.71 1.71 2.25
C THR A 54 10.21 3.03 1.65
N LEU A 55 10.25 3.15 0.33
CA LEU A 55 9.72 4.32 -0.40
C LEU A 55 8.20 4.44 -0.26
N TRP A 56 7.47 3.32 -0.24
CA TRP A 56 6.02 3.30 0.00
C TRP A 56 5.69 3.76 1.42
N ARG A 57 6.41 3.27 2.43
CA ARG A 57 6.26 3.69 3.84
C ARG A 57 6.62 5.17 4.05
N ALA A 58 7.53 5.71 3.26
CA ALA A 58 7.87 7.13 3.26
C ALA A 58 6.90 8.00 2.44
N GLY A 59 5.99 7.38 1.68
CA GLY A 59 5.07 8.09 0.79
C GLY A 59 5.78 8.80 -0.36
N VAL A 60 6.92 8.28 -0.80
CA VAL A 60 7.68 8.80 -1.96
C VAL A 60 7.10 8.21 -3.25
N THR A 61 6.84 6.90 -3.25
CA THR A 61 6.22 6.16 -4.36
C THR A 61 4.99 5.42 -3.87
N VAL A 62 4.16 4.96 -4.80
CA VAL A 62 2.96 4.16 -4.50
C VAL A 62 3.12 2.77 -5.10
N PRO A 63 2.77 1.69 -4.37
CA PRO A 63 2.76 0.34 -4.91
C PRO A 63 1.74 0.20 -6.05
N LYS A 64 1.94 -0.79 -6.93
CA LYS A 64 0.95 -1.13 -7.95
C LYS A 64 -0.28 -1.78 -7.31
N SER A 65 -1.41 -1.78 -8.02
CA SER A 65 -2.65 -2.44 -7.58
C SER A 65 -2.44 -3.89 -7.12
N THR A 66 -1.63 -4.67 -7.84
CA THR A 66 -1.26 -6.05 -7.46
C THR A 66 -0.48 -6.12 -6.14
N ASP A 67 0.39 -5.15 -5.87
CA ASP A 67 1.16 -5.08 -4.62
C ASP A 67 0.27 -4.63 -3.46
N CYS A 68 -0.70 -3.74 -3.70
CA CYS A 68 -1.71 -3.36 -2.72
C CYS A 68 -2.57 -4.55 -2.28
N GLU A 69 -3.03 -5.39 -3.23
CA GLU A 69 -3.75 -6.63 -2.92
C GLU A 69 -2.91 -7.59 -2.07
N ARG A 70 -1.61 -7.72 -2.38
CA ARG A 70 -0.68 -8.55 -1.59
C ARG A 70 -0.43 -7.99 -0.20
N LEU A 71 -0.29 -6.67 -0.06
CA LEU A 71 -0.15 -5.99 1.24
C LEU A 71 -1.41 -6.21 2.09
N SER A 72 -2.59 -6.07 1.49
CA SER A 72 -3.87 -6.34 2.12
C SER A 72 -3.95 -7.76 2.67
N ALA A 73 -3.60 -8.77 1.86
CA ALA A 73 -3.60 -10.16 2.28
C ALA A 73 -2.53 -10.47 3.35
N LEU A 74 -1.33 -9.87 3.25
CA LEU A 74 -0.24 -10.10 4.20
C LEU A 74 -0.51 -9.47 5.57
N LEU A 75 -1.11 -8.28 5.58
CA LEU A 75 -1.33 -7.48 6.77
C LEU A 75 -2.75 -7.65 7.35
N ASP A 76 -3.58 -8.46 6.70
CA ASP A 76 -4.98 -8.72 7.04
C ASP A 76 -5.79 -7.42 7.20
N VAL A 77 -5.68 -6.54 6.20
CA VAL A 77 -6.39 -5.26 6.13
C VAL A 77 -7.09 -5.10 4.79
N ASP A 78 -8.21 -4.38 4.75
CA ASP A 78 -8.92 -4.11 3.50
C ASP A 78 -8.10 -3.22 2.56
N VAL A 79 -8.10 -3.55 1.27
CA VAL A 79 -7.33 -2.82 0.23
C VAL A 79 -7.87 -1.40 0.01
N ALA A 80 -9.19 -1.19 0.10
CA ALA A 80 -9.79 0.13 -0.02
C ALA A 80 -9.51 0.98 1.23
N TRP A 81 -9.48 0.39 2.42
CA TRP A 81 -9.02 1.08 3.63
C TRP A 81 -7.55 1.50 3.52
N LEU A 82 -6.70 0.60 3.00
CA LEU A 82 -5.27 0.87 2.81
C LEU A 82 -5.05 2.00 1.80
N CYS A 83 -5.71 1.93 0.63
CA CYS A 83 -5.54 2.85 -0.50
C CYS A 83 -6.30 4.17 -0.36
N ALA A 84 -7.61 4.11 -0.11
CA ALA A 84 -8.50 5.27 -0.10
C ALA A 84 -8.74 5.83 1.30
N GLY A 85 -8.48 5.07 2.36
CA GLY A 85 -8.79 5.49 3.73
C GLY A 85 -10.29 5.60 4.00
N GLN A 86 -11.12 5.06 3.13
CA GLN A 86 -12.57 5.07 3.28
C GLN A 86 -12.95 3.85 4.13
N ALA A 87 -13.56 4.12 5.29
CA ALA A 87 -14.13 3.12 6.19
C ALA A 87 -15.43 2.55 5.62
#